data_AF-A0AAD5T305-F1
#
_entry.id   AF-A0AAD5T305-F1
#
_cell.length_a   1.000
_cell.length_b   1.000
_cell.length_c   1.000
_cell.angle_alpha   90.00
_cell.angle_beta   90.00
_cell.angle_gamma   90.00
#
_symmetry.space_group_name_H-M   'P 1'
#
loop_
_entity.id
_entity.type
_entity.pdbx_description
1 polymer ?
#
loop_
_entity_poly.entity_id
_entity_poly.type
_entity_poly.pdbx_seq_one_letter_code
_entity_poly.pdbx_strand_id
1 'polypeptide(L)'
;MTVLNNQPDSEMSISTPDGIELKNNDERINGLLQAWKKSEENANFEAEVRSPCTGGIDKSTFKTYAAFKTQLAYLFGRVGRNAVRNPMVVKAKAGQSIILSLIIGLLFQGTGTDFSYSGAQNRNGMLFFSVVCLAYLTKFYISIK
;
A
#
# COMPACT_ATOMS: atom_id res chain seq x y z
N MET A 1 -41.45 12.84 1.83
CA MET A 1 -40.45 12.96 0.74
C MET A 1 -40.91 12.09 -0.41
N THR A 2 -41.50 12.70 -1.44
CA THR A 2 -42.01 11.99 -2.61
C THR A 2 -40.84 11.75 -3.56
N VAL A 3 -40.53 10.48 -3.81
CA VAL A 3 -39.45 10.04 -4.70
C VAL A 3 -39.82 10.45 -6.14
N LEU A 4 -38.94 11.17 -6.83
CA LEU A 4 -39.08 11.48 -8.25
C LEU A 4 -38.99 10.18 -9.05
N ASN A 5 -40.15 9.71 -9.51
CA ASN A 5 -40.30 8.52 -10.33
C ASN A 5 -39.71 8.79 -11.72
N ASN A 6 -38.57 8.16 -12.05
CA ASN A 6 -37.91 8.25 -13.36
C ASN A 6 -38.52 7.28 -14.39
N GLN A 7 -39.84 7.09 -14.37
CA GLN A 7 -40.48 6.23 -15.35
C GLN A 7 -40.99 7.10 -16.50
N PRO A 8 -40.64 6.80 -17.77
CA PRO A 8 -41.20 7.51 -18.90
C PRO A 8 -42.69 7.23 -18.89
N ASP A 9 -43.49 8.26 -18.61
CA ASP A 9 -44.93 8.16 -18.53
C ASP A 9 -45.45 7.81 -19.94
N SER A 10 -45.71 6.52 -20.16
CA SER A 10 -46.38 6.01 -21.34
C SER A 10 -47.70 6.75 -21.52
N GLU A 11 -47.86 7.35 -22.70
CA GLU A 11 -49.02 8.13 -23.18
C GLU A 11 -50.36 7.67 -22.56
N MET A 12 -50.81 8.34 -21.51
CA MET A 12 -52.18 8.20 -21.02
C MET A 12 -52.69 9.54 -20.53
N SER A 13 -53.46 10.19 -21.40
CA SER A 13 -54.19 11.42 -21.10
C SER A 13 -55.33 11.12 -20.12
N ILE A 14 -55.09 11.41 -18.84
CA ILE A 14 -56.15 11.41 -17.81
C ILE A 14 -56.44 12.86 -17.44
N SER A 15 -57.63 13.32 -17.81
CA SER A 15 -58.17 14.64 -17.43
C SER A 15 -58.57 14.65 -15.95
N THR A 16 -58.00 15.59 -15.19
CA THR A 16 -58.36 15.86 -13.78
C THR A 16 -59.26 17.11 -13.72
N PRO A 17 -60.24 17.22 -12.78
CA PRO A 17 -61.36 18.18 -12.87
C PRO A 17 -61.05 19.64 -12.51
N ASP A 18 -59.80 19.98 -12.19
CA ASP A 18 -59.35 21.36 -11.98
C ASP A 18 -58.24 21.60 -12.99
N GLY A 19 -58.40 22.62 -13.85
CA GLY A 19 -57.63 22.91 -15.06
C GLY A 19 -56.13 23.20 -14.87
N ILE A 20 -55.41 22.30 -14.23
CA ILE A 20 -53.96 22.29 -14.09
C ILE A 20 -53.42 21.36 -15.18
N GLU A 21 -52.98 21.97 -16.28
CA GLU A 21 -52.30 21.30 -17.38
C GLU A 21 -51.04 20.59 -16.83
N LEU A 22 -51.09 19.25 -16.73
CA LEU A 22 -49.97 18.42 -16.32
C LEU A 22 -48.93 18.43 -17.43
N LYS A 23 -48.10 19.48 -17.47
CA LYS A 23 -46.96 19.55 -18.38
C LYS A 23 -46.11 18.30 -18.21
N ASN A 24 -45.84 17.61 -19.32
CA ASN A 24 -45.04 16.39 -19.36
C ASN A 24 -43.74 16.63 -18.59
N ASN A 25 -43.31 15.68 -17.76
CA ASN A 25 -42.14 15.84 -16.90
C ASN A 25 -40.88 16.20 -17.70
N ASP A 26 -40.77 15.72 -18.94
CA ASP A 26 -39.70 16.08 -19.87
C ASP A 26 -39.71 17.57 -20.25
N GLU A 27 -40.89 18.15 -20.49
CA GLU A 27 -41.02 19.58 -20.80
C GLU A 27 -40.66 20.44 -19.58
N ARG A 28 -41.03 19.99 -18.38
CA ARG A 28 -40.69 20.66 -17.12
C ARG A 28 -39.18 20.64 -16.87
N ILE A 29 -38.54 19.48 -17.04
CA ILE A 29 -37.08 19.33 -16.88
C ILE A 29 -36.34 20.18 -17.91
N ASN A 30 -36.77 20.16 -19.17
CA ASN A 30 -36.17 20.98 -20.21
C ASN A 30 -36.34 22.48 -19.95
N GLY A 31 -37.50 22.90 -19.44
CA GLY A 31 -37.73 24.28 -19.02
C GLY A 31 -36.81 24.70 -17.88
N LEU A 32 -36.63 23.85 -16.86
CA LEU A 32 -35.71 24.10 -15.75
C LEU A 32 -34.25 24.16 -16.21
N LEU A 33 -33.84 23.29 -17.14
CA LEU A 33 -32.49 23.33 -17.73
C LEU A 33 -32.25 24.62 -18.52
N GLN A 34 -33.22 25.09 -19.29
CA GLN A 34 -33.12 26.36 -20.01
C GLN A 34 -33.10 27.56 -19.05
N ALA A 35 -33.92 27.52 -18.00
CA ALA A 35 -33.94 28.55 -16.96
C ALA A 35 -32.60 28.62 -16.21
N TRP A 36 -32.03 27.47 -15.85
CA TRP A 36 -30.71 27.38 -15.24
C TRP A 36 -29.62 27.95 -16.15
N LYS A 37 -29.61 27.59 -17.44
CA LYS A 37 -28.62 28.11 -18.40
C LYS A 37 -28.65 29.64 -18.52
N LYS A 38 -29.83 30.24 -18.36
CA LYS A 38 -30.04 31.69 -18.45
C LYS A 38 -29.81 32.43 -17.11
N SER A 39 -29.69 31.72 -16.00
CA SER A 39 -29.59 32.36 -14.69
C SER A 39 -28.23 33.03 -14.47
N GLU A 40 -28.23 34.06 -13.64
CA GLU A 40 -27.03 34.79 -13.25
C GLU A 40 -26.10 33.90 -12.39
N GLU A 41 -26.65 32.96 -11.61
CA GLU A 41 -25.85 32.02 -10.83
C GLU A 41 -25.05 31.08 -11.73
N ASN A 42 -25.64 30.58 -12.81
CA ASN A 42 -24.92 29.73 -13.77
C ASN A 42 -23.82 30.52 -14.49
N ALA A 43 -24.06 31.80 -14.80
CA ALA A 43 -23.03 32.68 -15.38
C ALA A 43 -21.86 32.91 -14.42
N ASN A 44 -22.14 33.15 -13.14
CA ASN A 44 -21.12 33.31 -12.09
C ASN A 44 -20.34 32.01 -11.84
N PHE A 45 -21.05 30.87 -11.81
CA PHE A 45 -20.43 29.55 -11.67
C PHE A 45 -19.50 29.23 -12.86
N GLU A 46 -19.95 29.45 -14.09
CA GLU A 46 -19.12 29.28 -15.29
C GLU A 46 -17.92 30.25 -15.31
N ALA A 47 -18.07 31.47 -14.79
CA ALA A 47 -16.96 32.41 -14.64
C ALA A 47 -15.92 31.93 -13.62
N GLU A 48 -16.37 31.36 -12.50
CA GLU A 48 -15.52 30.78 -11.45
C GLU A 48 -14.83 29.49 -11.93
N VAL A 49 -15.53 28.64 -12.70
CA VAL A 49 -14.97 27.42 -13.31
C VAL A 49 -13.93 27.76 -14.38
N ARG A 50 -14.12 28.84 -15.16
CA ARG A 50 -13.15 29.30 -16.16
C ARG A 50 -11.90 29.93 -15.55
N SER A 51 -12.02 30.53 -14.37
CA SER A 51 -10.92 31.15 -13.64
C SER A 51 -10.83 30.58 -12.23
N PRO A 52 -10.44 29.31 -12.05
CA PRO A 52 -10.38 28.69 -10.74
C PRO A 52 -9.31 29.41 -9.89
N CYS A 53 -9.75 30.16 -8.88
CA CYS A 53 -8.89 30.97 -8.00
C CYS A 53 -8.09 30.14 -6.98
N THR A 54 -8.22 28.82 -7.00
CA THR A 54 -7.42 27.91 -6.16
C THR A 54 -6.60 27.03 -7.08
N GLY A 55 -5.28 27.25 -7.05
CA GLY A 55 -4.28 26.52 -7.82
C GLY A 55 -4.67 25.05 -7.96
N GLY A 56 -5.03 24.67 -9.19
CA GLY A 56 -5.42 23.31 -9.50
C GLY A 56 -4.36 22.33 -9.00
N ILE A 57 -4.78 21.10 -8.73
CA ILE A 57 -3.88 20.00 -8.37
C ILE A 57 -2.83 19.90 -9.48
N ASP A 58 -1.65 20.46 -9.23
CA ASP A 58 -0.57 20.46 -10.20
C ASP A 58 -0.20 19.00 -10.48
N LYS A 59 0.27 18.70 -11.69
CA LYS A 59 0.65 17.32 -12.04
C LYS A 59 1.77 16.81 -11.12
N SER A 60 2.52 17.69 -10.47
CA SER A 60 3.47 17.38 -9.40
C SER A 60 2.83 16.77 -8.13
N THR A 61 1.52 16.95 -7.93
CA THR A 61 0.74 16.34 -6.85
C THR A 61 0.47 14.85 -7.11
N PHE A 62 0.53 14.40 -8.36
CA PHE A 62 0.45 12.97 -8.65
C PHE A 62 1.68 12.27 -8.07
N LYS A 63 1.41 11.40 -7.11
CA LYS A 63 2.37 10.66 -6.31
C LYS A 63 3.24 9.78 -7.22
N THR A 64 4.36 10.34 -7.68
CA THR A 64 5.32 9.59 -8.47
C THR A 64 6.15 8.72 -7.51
N TYR A 65 6.14 7.41 -7.72
CA TYR A 65 6.95 6.51 -6.93
C TYR A 65 8.43 6.80 -7.21
N ALA A 66 9.21 6.98 -6.14
CA ALA A 66 10.66 7.11 -6.27
C ALA A 66 11.25 5.84 -6.91
N ALA A 67 12.35 5.97 -7.64
CA ALA A 67 13.05 4.82 -8.23
C ALA A 67 13.40 3.78 -7.15
N PHE A 68 13.40 2.49 -7.54
CA PHE A 68 13.65 1.36 -6.62
C PHE A 68 14.92 1.54 -5.79
N LYS A 69 16.01 2.03 -6.39
CA LYS A 69 17.28 2.29 -5.69
C LYS A 69 17.13 3.33 -4.57
N THR A 70 16.37 4.38 -4.82
CA THR A 70 16.08 5.43 -3.84
C THR A 70 15.25 4.86 -2.69
N GLN A 71 14.19 4.11 -3.00
CA GLN A 71 13.36 3.46 -1.98
C GLN A 71 14.18 2.48 -1.12
N LEU A 72 15.05 1.69 -1.76
CA LEU A 72 15.93 0.72 -1.09
C LEU A 72 16.90 1.42 -0.13
N ALA A 73 17.61 2.47 -0.59
CA ALA A 73 18.56 3.22 0.23
C ALA A 73 17.87 3.86 1.45
N TYR A 74 16.69 4.45 1.25
CA TYR A 74 15.90 5.03 2.35
C TYR A 74 15.43 3.96 3.33
N LEU A 75 14.97 2.80 2.85
CA LEU A 75 14.50 1.72 3.69
C LEU A 75 15.65 1.11 4.51
N PHE A 76 16.80 0.85 3.87
CA PHE A 76 18.01 0.39 4.55
C PHE A 76 18.50 1.39 5.59
N GLY A 77 18.57 2.68 5.25
CA GLY A 77 18.97 3.72 6.20
C GLY A 77 18.03 3.80 7.41
N ARG A 78 16.72 3.66 7.19
CA ARG A 78 15.72 3.65 8.26
C ARG A 78 15.84 2.42 9.15
N VAL A 79 15.93 1.23 8.56
CA VAL A 79 16.07 -0.03 9.30
C VAL A 79 17.40 -0.07 10.06
N GLY A 80 18.49 0.41 9.45
CA GLY A 80 19.81 0.52 10.07
C GLY A 80 19.80 1.44 11.30
N ARG A 81 19.22 2.63 11.19
CA ARG A 81 19.04 3.52 12.36
C ARG A 81 18.18 2.89 13.45
N ASN A 82 17.14 2.15 13.08
CA ASN A 82 16.30 1.43 14.04
C ASN A 82 17.05 0.27 14.73
N ALA A 83 17.94 -0.40 14.01
CA ALA A 83 18.79 -1.46 14.57
C ALA A 83 19.81 -0.87 15.58
N VAL A 84 20.43 0.27 15.26
CA VAL A 84 21.36 0.96 16.17
C VAL A 84 20.66 1.44 17.45
N ARG A 85 19.41 1.91 17.34
CA ARG A 85 18.60 2.31 18.52
C ARG A 85 18.22 1.16 19.44
N ASN A 86 18.23 -0.08 18.94
CA ASN A 86 17.93 -1.28 19.72
C ASN A 86 19.18 -2.16 19.88
N PRO A 87 20.22 -1.68 20.58
CA PRO A 87 21.51 -2.38 20.67
C PRO A 87 21.39 -3.74 21.36
N MET A 88 20.38 -3.95 22.20
CA MET A 88 20.12 -5.24 22.85
C MET A 88 19.91 -6.35 21.83
N VAL A 89 19.10 -6.11 20.80
CA VAL A 89 18.79 -7.10 19.77
C VAL A 89 20.03 -7.40 18.93
N VAL A 90 20.79 -6.36 18.54
CA VAL A 90 22.02 -6.52 17.75
C VAL A 90 23.08 -7.29 18.53
N LYS A 91 23.32 -6.94 19.79
CA LYS A 91 24.29 -7.62 20.66
C LYS A 91 23.89 -9.07 20.95
N ALA A 92 22.61 -9.33 21.22
CA ALA A 92 22.11 -10.69 21.44
C ALA A 92 22.31 -11.56 20.20
N LYS A 93 22.01 -11.03 19.00
CA LYS A 93 22.23 -11.77 17.74
C LYS A 93 23.70 -12.02 17.44
N ALA A 94 24.55 -11.02 17.63
CA ALA A 94 25.99 -11.17 17.47
C ALA A 94 26.56 -12.20 18.46
N GLY A 95 26.20 -12.09 19.74
CA GLY A 95 26.63 -13.02 20.79
C GLY A 95 26.18 -14.45 20.53
N GLN A 96 24.91 -14.65 20.19
CA GLN A 96 24.38 -15.98 19.86
C GLN A 96 25.11 -16.60 18.67
N SER A 97 25.37 -15.82 17.61
CA SER A 97 26.11 -16.30 16.44
C SER A 97 27.56 -16.65 16.75
N ILE A 98 28.23 -15.87 17.59
CA ILE A 98 29.63 -16.10 17.99
C ILE A 98 29.73 -17.35 18.86
N ILE A 99 28.88 -17.49 19.87
CA ILE A 99 28.89 -18.66 20.77
C ILE A 99 28.65 -19.93 19.96
N LEU A 100 27.70 -19.89 19.04
CA LEU A 100 27.35 -21.06 18.22
C LEU A 100 28.45 -21.42 17.22
N SER A 101 29.07 -20.45 16.55
CA SER A 101 30.19 -20.73 15.66
C SER A 101 31.40 -21.28 16.41
N LEU A 102 31.60 -20.84 17.66
CA LEU A 102 32.67 -21.32 18.52
C LEU A 102 32.42 -22.77 18.97
N ILE A 103 31.19 -23.12 19.36
CA ILE A 103 30.81 -24.50 19.68
C ILE A 103 31.05 -25.43 18.47
N ILE A 104 30.61 -25.03 17.28
CA ILE A 104 30.79 -25.81 16.05
C ILE A 104 32.28 -25.95 15.72
N GLY A 105 33.03 -24.84 15.80
CA GLY A 105 34.46 -24.82 15.53
C GLY A 105 35.26 -25.72 16.47
N LEU A 106 34.89 -25.76 17.75
CA LEU A 106 35.50 -26.67 18.73
C LEU A 106 35.11 -28.13 18.51
N LEU A 107 33.85 -28.40 18.14
CA LEU A 107 33.36 -29.76 17.90
C LEU A 107 34.09 -30.42 16.72
N PHE A 108 34.31 -29.66 15.64
CA PHE A 108 35.01 -30.13 14.44
C PHE A 108 36.49 -29.72 14.40
N GLN A 109 37.06 -29.34 15.54
CA GLN A 109 38.48 -28.99 15.62
C GLN A 109 39.34 -30.22 15.30
N GLY A 110 40.28 -30.08 14.38
CA GLY A 110 41.22 -31.15 14.03
C GLY A 110 40.67 -32.23 13.08
N THR A 111 39.41 -32.15 12.63
CA THR A 111 38.82 -33.16 11.71
C THR A 111 39.13 -32.92 10.23
N GLY A 112 39.96 -31.91 9.92
CA GLY A 112 40.09 -31.32 8.59
C GLY A 112 41.23 -31.85 7.72
N THR A 113 42.18 -32.62 8.24
CA THR A 113 43.42 -32.96 7.51
C THR A 113 43.39 -34.29 6.78
N ASP A 114 42.46 -35.18 7.14
CA ASP A 114 42.52 -36.56 6.68
C ASP A 114 41.65 -36.76 5.43
N PHE A 115 42.24 -37.27 4.35
CA PHE A 115 41.56 -37.70 3.10
C PHE A 115 40.79 -39.03 3.26
N SER A 116 40.39 -39.35 4.49
CA SER A 116 39.65 -40.56 4.83
C SER A 116 38.14 -40.33 4.75
N TYR A 117 37.36 -41.41 4.60
CA TYR A 117 35.89 -41.37 4.61
C TYR A 117 35.33 -40.62 5.83
N SER A 118 35.95 -40.80 7.00
CA SER A 118 35.60 -40.07 8.23
C SER A 118 35.83 -38.56 8.13
N GLY A 119 36.90 -38.10 7.46
CA GLY A 119 37.18 -36.68 7.24
C GLY A 119 36.16 -36.02 6.33
N ALA A 120 35.73 -36.70 5.26
CA ALA A 120 34.65 -36.22 4.39
C ALA A 120 33.31 -36.13 5.14
N GLN A 121 33.00 -37.12 5.98
CA GLN A 121 31.79 -37.13 6.80
C GLN A 121 31.77 -35.98 7.82
N ASN A 122 32.89 -35.71 8.50
CA ASN A 122 33.00 -34.61 9.46
C ASN A 122 32.80 -33.24 8.81
N ARG A 123 33.34 -33.01 7.60
CA ARG A 123 33.12 -31.77 6.83
C ARG A 123 31.66 -31.60 6.42
N ASN A 124 31.00 -32.67 5.96
CA ASN A 124 29.58 -32.64 5.63
C ASN A 124 28.72 -32.37 6.88
N GLY A 125 29.06 -32.99 8.02
CA GLY A 125 28.41 -32.73 9.31
C GLY A 125 28.55 -31.28 9.77
N MET A 126 29.75 -30.69 9.63
CA MET A 126 30.01 -29.28 9.96
C MET A 126 29.15 -28.34 9.09
N LEU A 127 29.11 -28.56 7.77
CA LEU A 127 28.31 -27.73 6.86
C LEU A 127 26.81 -27.87 7.14
N PHE A 128 26.33 -29.10 7.33
CA PHE A 128 24.94 -29.38 7.69
C PHE A 128 24.55 -28.64 8.97
N PHE A 129 25.32 -28.83 10.05
CA PHE A 129 25.00 -28.23 11.34
C PHE A 129 25.10 -26.69 11.28
N SER A 130 26.04 -26.13 10.52
CA SER A 130 26.15 -24.67 10.31
C SER A 130 24.92 -24.08 9.64
N VAL A 131 24.40 -24.74 8.58
CA VAL A 131 23.19 -24.29 7.87
C VAL A 131 21.96 -24.42 8.76
N VAL A 132 21.82 -25.54 9.48
CA VAL A 132 20.70 -25.77 10.40
C VAL A 132 20.70 -24.73 11.52
N CYS A 133 21.85 -24.49 12.14
CA CYS A 133 22.04 -23.45 13.14
C CYS A 133 21.64 -22.06 12.63
N LEU A 134 22.11 -21.69 11.43
CA LEU A 134 21.75 -20.42 10.80
C LEU A 134 20.23 -20.30 10.57
N ALA A 135 19.58 -21.38 10.11
CA ALA A 135 18.13 -21.42 9.93
C ALA A 135 17.38 -21.19 11.26
N TYR A 136 17.79 -21.83 12.35
CA TYR A 136 17.19 -21.59 13.67
C TYR A 136 17.41 -20.17 14.21
N LEU A 137 18.60 -19.58 13.99
CA LEU A 137 18.90 -18.20 14.37
C LEU A 137 17.96 -17.17 13.71
N THR A 138 17.55 -17.44 12.47
CA THR A 138 16.62 -16.57 11.72
C THR A 138 15.19 -16.66 12.24
N LYS A 139 14.71 -17.86 12.60
CA LYS A 139 13.36 -18.09 13.15
C LYS A 139 13.14 -17.41 14.50
N PHE A 140 14.15 -17.41 15.38
CA PHE A 140 14.07 -16.76 16.70
C PHE A 140 13.86 -15.23 16.63
N TYR A 141 14.19 -14.56 15.52
CA TYR A 141 14.00 -13.11 15.37
C TYR A 141 12.55 -12.70 15.08
N ILE A 142 11.81 -13.56 14.37
CA ILE A 142 10.42 -13.28 13.98
C ILE A 142 9.45 -13.43 15.17
N SER A 143 9.84 -14.17 16.21
CA SER A 143 8.99 -14.43 17.38
C SER A 143 9.09 -13.38 18.49
N ILE A 144 9.98 -12.38 18.39
CA ILE A 144 10.21 -11.35 19.43
C ILE A 144 9.54 -10.00 19.06
N LYS A 145 8.94 -9.90 17.86
CA LYS A 145 8.07 -8.79 17.46
C LYS A 145 6.62 -9.24 17.50
#